data_AF-A0A9Y2NJI2-F1
#
_entry.id   AF-A0A9Y2NJI2-F1
#
_cell.length_a   1.000
_cell.length_b   1.000
_cell.length_c   1.000
_cell.angle_alpha   90.00
_cell.angle_beta   90.00
_cell.angle_gamma   90.00
#
_symmetry.space_group_name_H-M   'P 1'
#
loop_
_entity.id
_entity.type
_entity.pdbx_description
1 polymer ?
#
loop_
_entity_poly.entity_id
_entity_poly.type
_entity_poly.pdbx_seq_one_letter_code
_entity_poly.pdbx_strand_id
1 'polypeptide(L)'
;MRRRIALALGGAAVLTASLASASLAPAVASPGLIAAMQRDFGLTAAQAETRLGQEVTAARVMPAAQRAAGAAFGGAWFDPALGKLVVGVTDPAAAAAVRQAGAEPTTARVSAAKLDAAKAAIDASAKADPAPAAVSGWRADPRAGSVVVTLRPGAHSADVDAFLARAAKAGPVTVATAPAAQPFSAGTVGGDPYYINGNTRCSIGFSVQGGFVSAGHCGGVGSSVVGWDGSAMGTFAGSSFPGNDYSFIRIGNGWWTAPVVLGWGTVSDALVRGSWVAPAGTSVCRSGSTTHWHCGVVEGLNETVNYSQGAVYQVTRTNVCAEPGDSGGSFITGDQAQGVTSGGWGNCSSGGETWFQPVNEILQTYGLSLVTA
;
A
#
# COMPACT_ATOMS: atom_id res chain seq x y z
N MET A 1 -55.72 60.32 -1.30
CA MET A 1 -54.27 60.22 -1.01
C MET A 1 -53.52 60.05 -2.32
N ARG A 2 -52.58 60.96 -2.63
CA ARG A 2 -51.83 61.03 -3.89
C ARG A 2 -50.76 59.92 -3.90
N ARG A 3 -50.68 59.10 -4.96
CA ARG A 3 -49.48 58.30 -5.27
C ARG A 3 -49.01 58.60 -6.68
N ARG A 4 -47.80 59.16 -6.75
CA ARG A 4 -47.04 59.50 -7.95
C ARG A 4 -46.41 58.21 -8.52
N ILE A 5 -46.51 58.03 -9.82
CA ILE A 5 -45.79 57.00 -10.58
C ILE A 5 -44.46 57.64 -11.02
N ALA A 6 -43.33 57.05 -10.65
CA ALA A 6 -42.01 57.43 -11.12
C ALA A 6 -41.50 56.35 -12.10
N LEU A 7 -41.21 56.80 -13.32
CA LEU A 7 -40.60 56.04 -14.41
C LEU A 7 -39.08 55.96 -14.16
N ALA A 8 -38.50 54.75 -14.23
CA ALA A 8 -37.04 54.57 -14.22
C ALA A 8 -36.59 54.01 -15.58
N LEU A 9 -35.77 54.78 -16.30
CA LEU A 9 -35.06 54.36 -17.51
C LEU A 9 -33.81 53.56 -17.13
N GLY A 10 -33.70 52.31 -17.57
CA GLY A 10 -32.48 51.51 -17.50
C GLY A 10 -31.75 51.51 -18.84
N GLY A 11 -30.54 52.09 -18.88
CA GLY A 11 -29.63 52.02 -20.02
C GLY A 11 -28.82 50.73 -20.01
N ALA A 12 -28.72 50.07 -21.17
CA ALA A 12 -27.91 48.88 -21.37
C ALA A 12 -26.48 49.27 -21.82
N ALA A 13 -25.46 48.92 -21.03
CA ALA A 13 -24.07 49.02 -21.41
C ALA A 13 -23.61 47.68 -22.01
N VAL A 14 -23.15 47.70 -23.26
CA VAL A 14 -22.57 46.53 -23.95
C VAL A 14 -21.08 46.49 -23.64
N LEU A 15 -20.63 45.50 -22.85
CA LEU A 15 -19.21 45.20 -22.67
C LEU A 15 -18.72 44.28 -23.80
N THR A 16 -17.82 44.81 -24.62
CA THR A 16 -17.02 44.01 -25.57
C THR A 16 -15.82 43.42 -24.84
N ALA A 17 -15.84 42.12 -24.56
CA ALA A 17 -14.69 41.40 -24.02
C ALA A 17 -13.71 41.03 -25.14
N SER A 18 -12.53 41.66 -25.15
CA SER A 18 -11.41 41.27 -26.00
C SER A 18 -10.75 40.01 -25.44
N LEU A 19 -10.87 38.89 -26.16
CA LEU A 19 -10.16 37.65 -25.86
C LEU A 19 -8.69 37.79 -26.31
N ALA A 20 -7.80 38.12 -25.36
CA ALA A 20 -6.37 37.96 -25.56
C ALA A 20 -6.00 36.47 -25.46
N SER A 21 -5.60 35.87 -26.56
CA SER A 21 -5.04 34.53 -26.61
C SER A 21 -3.66 34.52 -25.95
N ALA A 22 -3.59 34.15 -24.67
CA ALA A 22 -2.32 33.91 -23.99
C ALA A 22 -1.66 32.64 -24.59
N SER A 23 -0.53 32.81 -25.27
CA SER A 23 0.34 31.72 -25.68
C SER A 23 1.01 31.11 -24.45
N LEU A 24 0.53 29.95 -24.01
CA LEU A 24 1.19 29.17 -22.97
C LEU A 24 2.49 28.57 -23.55
N ALA A 25 3.64 29.07 -23.10
CA ALA A 25 4.92 28.39 -23.30
C ALA A 25 4.86 26.97 -22.72
N PRO A 26 5.50 25.96 -23.34
CA PRO A 26 5.51 24.61 -22.79
C PRO A 26 6.19 24.63 -21.41
N ALA A 27 5.53 24.01 -20.42
CA ALA A 27 6.08 23.87 -19.07
C ALA A 27 7.44 23.16 -19.15
N VAL A 28 8.51 23.84 -18.75
CA VAL A 28 9.84 23.25 -18.65
C VAL A 28 9.80 22.17 -17.56
N ALA A 29 10.33 20.99 -17.87
CA ALA A 29 10.42 19.89 -16.90
C ALA A 29 11.23 20.31 -15.67
N SER A 30 10.83 19.87 -14.48
CA SER A 30 11.58 20.20 -13.27
C SER A 30 12.96 19.54 -13.30
N PRO A 31 14.02 20.17 -12.71
CA PRO A 31 15.35 19.56 -12.64
C PRO A 31 15.34 18.17 -11.97
N GLY A 32 14.46 17.97 -10.97
CA GLY A 32 14.29 16.67 -10.33
C GLY A 32 13.73 15.59 -11.25
N LEU A 33 12.78 15.94 -12.14
CA LEU A 33 12.25 15.00 -13.14
C LEU A 33 13.35 14.61 -14.15
N ILE A 34 14.13 15.57 -14.63
CA ILE A 34 15.23 15.30 -15.56
C ILE A 34 16.26 14.37 -14.91
N ALA A 35 16.71 14.67 -13.69
CA ALA A 35 17.65 13.82 -12.96
C ALA A 35 17.13 12.38 -12.77
N ALA A 36 15.84 12.22 -12.46
CA ALA A 36 15.22 10.90 -12.36
C ALA A 36 15.23 10.15 -13.70
N MET A 37 14.85 10.81 -14.80
CA MET A 37 14.87 10.21 -16.14
C MET A 37 16.29 9.83 -16.59
N GLN A 38 17.30 10.64 -16.27
CA GLN A 38 18.69 10.30 -16.56
C GLN A 38 19.11 9.02 -15.83
N ARG A 39 18.79 8.91 -14.53
CA ARG A 39 19.08 7.72 -13.71
C ARG A 39 18.34 6.49 -14.20
N ASP A 40 17.03 6.60 -14.45
CA ASP A 40 16.16 5.44 -14.65
C ASP A 40 16.13 4.95 -16.11
N PHE A 41 16.35 5.84 -17.08
CA PHE A 41 16.36 5.51 -18.51
C PHE A 41 17.74 5.58 -19.15
N GLY A 42 18.79 5.95 -18.40
CA GLY A 42 20.16 6.07 -18.91
C GLY A 42 20.32 7.19 -19.95
N LEU A 43 19.51 8.26 -19.84
CA LEU A 43 19.48 9.38 -20.79
C LEU A 43 20.42 10.51 -20.35
N THR A 44 20.85 11.35 -21.29
CA THR A 44 21.37 12.68 -20.99
C THR A 44 20.20 13.64 -20.69
N ALA A 45 20.48 14.77 -20.03
CA ALA A 45 19.46 15.79 -19.75
C ALA A 45 18.73 16.25 -21.04
N ALA A 46 19.49 16.54 -22.10
CA ALA A 46 18.92 16.93 -23.40
C ALA A 46 18.08 15.81 -24.04
N GLN A 47 18.48 14.54 -23.89
CA GLN A 47 17.68 13.40 -24.36
C GLN A 47 16.38 13.24 -23.55
N ALA A 48 16.42 13.46 -22.23
CA ALA A 48 15.23 13.42 -21.38
C ALA A 48 14.24 14.52 -21.75
N GLU A 49 14.71 15.76 -21.94
CA GLU A 49 13.88 16.88 -22.41
C GLU A 49 13.25 16.60 -23.78
N THR A 50 14.06 16.10 -24.72
CA THR A 50 13.59 15.74 -26.06
C THR A 50 12.51 14.66 -25.98
N ARG A 51 12.73 13.62 -25.18
CA ARG A 51 11.78 12.52 -24.99
C ARG A 51 10.46 13.02 -24.40
N LEU A 52 10.50 13.89 -23.40
CA LEU A 52 9.28 14.50 -22.83
C LEU A 52 8.48 15.26 -23.89
N GLY A 53 9.15 16.05 -24.75
CA GLY A 53 8.50 16.75 -25.86
C GLY A 53 7.87 15.79 -26.89
N GLN A 54 8.55 14.69 -27.20
CA GLN A 54 8.05 13.64 -28.10
C GLN A 54 6.85 12.89 -27.51
N GLU A 55 6.89 12.55 -26.22
CA GLU A 55 5.80 11.89 -25.49
C GLU A 55 4.55 12.79 -25.42
N VAL A 56 4.71 14.09 -25.16
CA VAL A 56 3.62 15.07 -25.20
C VAL A 56 3.01 15.16 -26.60
N THR A 57 3.85 15.20 -27.64
CA THR A 57 3.38 15.21 -29.04
C THR A 57 2.60 13.94 -29.36
N ALA A 58 3.12 12.77 -28.99
CA ALA A 58 2.47 11.49 -29.17
C ALA A 58 1.10 11.42 -28.48
N ALA A 59 1.01 11.90 -27.24
CA ALA A 59 -0.24 11.95 -26.49
C ALA A 59 -1.28 12.88 -27.14
N ARG A 60 -0.85 14.03 -27.68
CA ARG A 60 -1.74 14.98 -28.38
C ARG A 60 -2.28 14.43 -29.70
N VAL A 61 -1.46 13.67 -30.43
CA VAL A 61 -1.82 13.08 -31.72
C VAL A 61 -2.76 11.87 -31.58
N MET A 62 -2.67 11.13 -30.47
CA MET A 62 -3.39 9.87 -30.27
C MET A 62 -4.88 9.90 -30.65
N PRO A 63 -5.72 10.85 -30.18
CA PRO A 63 -7.15 10.83 -30.49
C PRO A 63 -7.44 11.02 -31.99
N ALA A 64 -6.64 11.84 -32.69
CA ALA A 64 -6.80 12.06 -34.12
C ALA A 64 -6.36 10.83 -34.92
N ALA A 65 -5.23 10.22 -34.56
CA ALA A 65 -4.73 9.03 -35.20
C ALA A 65 -5.66 7.82 -35.00
N GLN A 66 -6.25 7.66 -33.81
CA GLN A 66 -7.26 6.63 -33.55
C GLN A 66 -8.53 6.84 -34.39
N ARG A 67 -9.03 8.08 -34.49
CA ARG A 67 -10.17 8.40 -35.38
C ARG A 67 -9.85 8.13 -36.84
N ALA A 68 -8.64 8.48 -37.29
CA ALA A 68 -8.18 8.22 -38.65
C ALA A 68 -8.07 6.71 -38.96
N ALA A 69 -7.69 5.90 -37.97
CA ALA A 69 -7.66 4.44 -38.11
C ALA A 69 -9.04 3.79 -38.11
N GLY A 70 -10.03 4.39 -37.43
CA GLY A 70 -11.41 3.90 -37.38
C GLY A 70 -11.50 2.44 -36.89
N ALA A 71 -12.29 1.62 -37.59
CA ALA A 71 -12.44 0.19 -37.27
C ALA A 71 -11.15 -0.63 -37.47
N ALA A 72 -10.19 -0.11 -38.25
CA ALA A 72 -8.90 -0.76 -38.47
C ALA A 72 -7.90 -0.52 -37.33
N PHE A 73 -8.25 0.27 -36.31
CA PHE A 73 -7.35 0.55 -35.18
C PHE A 73 -6.95 -0.72 -34.43
N GLY A 74 -5.65 -1.05 -34.50
CA GLY A 74 -4.99 -2.19 -33.85
C GLY A 74 -4.37 -1.88 -32.50
N GLY A 75 -4.54 -0.65 -32.02
CA GLY A 75 -3.90 -0.14 -30.81
C GLY A 75 -2.72 0.78 -31.13
N ALA A 76 -2.12 1.35 -30.10
CA ALA A 76 -1.08 2.36 -30.27
C ALA A 76 -0.12 2.41 -29.08
N TRP A 77 1.09 2.87 -29.32
CA TRP A 77 2.15 2.95 -28.32
C TRP A 77 3.17 4.04 -28.67
N PHE A 78 3.85 4.59 -27.67
CA PHE A 78 5.04 5.41 -27.91
C PHE A 78 6.23 4.49 -28.23
N ASP A 79 6.95 4.80 -29.31
CA ASP A 79 8.21 4.15 -29.63
C ASP A 79 9.36 5.09 -29.28
N PRO A 80 10.15 4.80 -28.22
CA PRO A 80 11.21 5.68 -27.76
C PRO A 80 12.40 5.76 -28.72
N ALA A 81 12.58 4.77 -29.61
CA ALA A 81 13.63 4.82 -30.63
C ALA A 81 13.22 5.71 -31.81
N LEU A 82 11.94 5.68 -32.19
CA LEU A 82 11.40 6.56 -33.23
C LEU A 82 11.04 7.96 -32.70
N GLY A 83 10.84 8.11 -31.39
CA GLY A 83 10.36 9.35 -30.78
C GLY A 83 8.94 9.72 -31.21
N LYS A 84 8.10 8.74 -31.56
CA LYS A 84 6.77 8.96 -32.17
C LYS A 84 5.71 8.04 -31.59
N LEU A 85 4.45 8.46 -31.73
CA LEU A 85 3.31 7.56 -31.59
C LEU A 85 3.29 6.58 -32.78
N VAL A 86 3.28 5.29 -32.49
CA VAL A 86 3.03 4.24 -33.48
C VAL A 86 1.61 3.75 -33.32
N VAL A 87 0.91 3.57 -34.43
CA VAL A 87 -0.48 3.08 -34.47
C VAL A 87 -0.55 1.82 -35.33
N GLY A 88 -0.95 0.72 -34.71
CA GLY A 88 -1.28 -0.51 -35.42
C GLY A 88 -2.55 -0.32 -36.27
N VAL A 89 -2.53 -0.74 -37.52
CA VAL A 89 -3.70 -0.80 -38.41
C VAL A 89 -3.86 -2.19 -39.01
N THR A 90 -5.07 -2.74 -38.93
CA THR A 90 -5.40 -4.05 -39.53
C THR A 90 -5.69 -3.96 -41.02
N ASP A 91 -6.02 -2.78 -41.51
CA ASP A 91 -6.27 -2.47 -42.92
C ASP A 91 -5.21 -1.46 -43.40
N PRO A 92 -4.35 -1.83 -44.36
CA PRO A 92 -3.37 -0.92 -44.95
C PRO A 92 -3.96 0.39 -45.51
N ALA A 93 -5.24 0.40 -45.92
CA ALA A 93 -5.90 1.58 -46.44
C ALA A 93 -5.97 2.73 -45.42
N ALA A 94 -5.97 2.42 -44.11
CA ALA A 94 -5.99 3.41 -43.05
C ALA A 94 -4.62 4.08 -42.80
N ALA A 95 -3.52 3.50 -43.30
CA ALA A 95 -2.16 3.95 -42.98
C ALA A 95 -1.89 5.40 -43.41
N ALA A 96 -2.41 5.82 -44.57
CA ALA A 96 -2.21 7.18 -45.07
C ALA A 96 -2.88 8.22 -44.15
N ALA A 97 -4.11 7.96 -43.71
CA ALA A 97 -4.85 8.85 -42.81
C ALA A 97 -4.20 8.93 -41.43
N VAL A 98 -3.72 7.79 -40.89
CA VAL A 98 -2.96 7.75 -39.63
C VAL A 98 -1.67 8.56 -39.71
N ARG A 99 -0.95 8.47 -40.83
CA ARG A 99 0.26 9.26 -41.07
C ARG A 99 -0.03 10.75 -41.18
N GLN A 100 -1.11 11.14 -41.86
CA GLN A 100 -1.58 12.52 -41.93
C GLN A 100 -1.99 13.08 -40.56
N ALA A 101 -2.48 12.23 -39.66
CA ALA A 101 -2.77 12.61 -38.28
C ALA A 101 -1.52 12.82 -37.41
N GLY A 102 -0.32 12.47 -37.90
CA GLY A 102 0.96 12.69 -37.22
C GLY A 102 1.53 11.47 -36.49
N ALA A 103 0.96 10.28 -36.69
CA ALA A 103 1.45 9.03 -36.12
C ALA A 103 2.17 8.16 -37.16
N GLU A 104 3.01 7.21 -36.72
CA GLU A 104 3.63 6.22 -37.60
C GLU A 104 2.72 4.97 -37.67
N PRO A 105 2.10 4.66 -38.82
CA PRO A 105 1.31 3.44 -38.95
C PRO A 105 2.20 2.20 -39.03
N THR A 106 1.75 1.11 -38.43
CA THR A 106 2.34 -0.23 -38.60
C THR A 106 1.24 -1.28 -38.78
N THR A 107 1.54 -2.43 -39.35
CA THR A 107 0.55 -3.50 -39.52
C THR A 107 0.19 -4.13 -38.17
N ALA A 108 -1.10 -4.28 -37.89
CA ALA A 108 -1.61 -5.01 -36.76
C ALA A 108 -2.34 -6.28 -37.21
N ARG A 109 -2.15 -7.38 -36.46
CA ARG A 109 -2.82 -8.66 -36.74
C ARG A 109 -4.30 -8.65 -36.37
N VAL A 110 -4.63 -7.94 -35.29
CA VAL A 110 -5.95 -7.94 -34.64
C VAL A 110 -6.29 -6.49 -34.26
N SER A 111 -7.55 -6.11 -34.36
CA SER A 111 -8.00 -4.79 -33.93
C SER A 111 -7.98 -4.67 -32.41
N ALA A 112 -7.77 -3.47 -31.88
CA ALA A 112 -7.81 -3.21 -30.44
C ALA A 112 -9.13 -3.70 -29.82
N ALA A 113 -10.26 -3.42 -30.49
CA ALA A 113 -11.58 -3.88 -30.04
C ALA A 113 -11.69 -5.41 -29.90
N LYS A 114 -11.05 -6.17 -30.79
CA LYS A 114 -11.02 -7.64 -30.69
C LYS A 114 -10.11 -8.11 -29.55
N LEU A 115 -8.98 -7.43 -29.31
CA LEU A 115 -8.11 -7.74 -28.18
C LEU A 115 -8.78 -7.44 -26.83
N ASP A 116 -9.49 -6.32 -26.73
CA ASP A 116 -10.25 -5.94 -25.54
C ASP A 116 -11.38 -6.95 -25.26
N ALA A 117 -12.10 -7.38 -26.31
CA ALA A 117 -13.11 -8.42 -26.19
C ALA A 117 -12.52 -9.76 -25.72
N ALA A 118 -11.36 -10.16 -26.27
CA ALA A 118 -10.66 -11.37 -25.84
C ALA A 118 -10.23 -11.29 -24.36
N LYS A 119 -9.65 -10.15 -23.94
CA LYS A 119 -9.27 -9.92 -22.55
C LYS A 119 -10.49 -9.97 -21.62
N ALA A 120 -11.59 -9.31 -22.00
CA ALA A 120 -12.82 -9.30 -21.21
C ALA A 120 -13.43 -10.70 -21.05
N ALA A 121 -13.35 -11.55 -22.08
CA ALA A 121 -13.78 -12.94 -22.00
C ALA A 121 -12.89 -13.78 -21.05
N ILE A 122 -11.57 -13.53 -21.04
CA ILE A 122 -10.65 -14.16 -20.07
C ILE A 122 -10.97 -13.67 -18.65
N ASP A 123 -11.20 -12.36 -18.45
CA ASP A 123 -11.61 -11.78 -17.15
C ASP A 123 -12.89 -12.46 -16.62
N ALA A 124 -13.92 -12.60 -17.48
CA ALA A 124 -15.18 -13.24 -17.12
C ALA A 124 -14.99 -14.73 -16.80
N SER A 125 -14.17 -15.42 -17.59
CA SER A 125 -13.85 -16.82 -17.34
C SER A 125 -13.11 -17.02 -16.03
N ALA A 126 -12.17 -16.14 -15.68
CA ALA A 126 -11.40 -16.23 -14.44
C ALA A 126 -12.23 -15.91 -13.18
N LYS A 127 -13.31 -15.14 -13.32
CA LYS A 127 -14.27 -14.93 -12.23
C LYS A 127 -15.10 -16.18 -11.93
N ALA A 128 -15.44 -16.95 -12.96
CA ALA A 128 -16.21 -18.19 -12.81
C ALA A 128 -15.35 -19.37 -12.37
N ASP A 129 -14.13 -19.46 -12.92
CA ASP A 129 -13.14 -20.49 -12.60
C ASP A 129 -11.76 -19.83 -12.44
N PRO A 130 -11.31 -19.60 -11.18
CA PRO A 130 -10.09 -18.87 -10.87
C PRO A 130 -8.87 -19.37 -11.63
N ALA A 131 -8.02 -18.43 -12.05
CA ALA A 131 -6.73 -18.78 -12.64
C ALA A 131 -5.85 -19.51 -11.60
N PRO A 132 -5.05 -20.51 -12.00
CA PRO A 132 -4.08 -21.14 -11.11
C PRO A 132 -3.11 -20.12 -10.52
N ALA A 133 -2.63 -20.33 -9.30
CA ALA A 133 -1.70 -19.40 -8.64
C ALA A 133 -0.43 -19.10 -9.45
N ALA A 134 -0.03 -20.03 -10.32
CA ALA A 134 1.11 -19.90 -11.23
C ALA A 134 0.88 -18.90 -12.38
N VAL A 135 -0.36 -18.52 -12.69
CA VAL A 135 -0.71 -17.44 -13.61
C VAL A 135 -0.69 -16.12 -12.84
N SER A 136 0.22 -15.20 -13.20
CA SER A 136 0.41 -13.93 -12.49
C SER A 136 -0.36 -12.75 -13.09
N GLY A 137 -0.94 -12.90 -14.29
CA GLY A 137 -1.84 -11.91 -14.87
C GLY A 137 -2.04 -12.08 -16.37
N TRP A 138 -2.83 -11.21 -16.98
CA TRP A 138 -2.97 -11.13 -18.44
C TRP A 138 -3.31 -9.72 -18.92
N ARG A 139 -2.84 -9.34 -20.11
CA ARG A 139 -3.09 -8.03 -20.71
C ARG A 139 -3.31 -8.12 -22.21
N ALA A 140 -4.14 -7.24 -22.76
CA ALA A 140 -4.15 -7.02 -24.21
C ALA A 140 -2.83 -6.34 -24.61
N ASP A 141 -2.16 -6.86 -25.65
CA ASP A 141 -0.91 -6.31 -26.16
C ASP A 141 -1.06 -5.98 -27.66
N PRO A 142 -1.23 -4.70 -28.02
CA PRO A 142 -1.43 -4.29 -29.40
C PRO A 142 -0.18 -4.48 -30.27
N ARG A 143 1.03 -4.51 -29.67
CA ARG A 143 2.27 -4.79 -30.42
C ARG A 143 2.32 -6.26 -30.82
N ALA A 144 1.97 -7.15 -29.90
CA ALA A 144 1.94 -8.59 -30.17
C ALA A 144 0.68 -9.04 -30.94
N GLY A 145 -0.38 -8.22 -30.96
CA GLY A 145 -1.66 -8.59 -31.55
C GLY A 145 -2.31 -9.77 -30.83
N SER A 146 -2.10 -9.89 -29.51
CA SER A 146 -2.59 -10.99 -28.67
C SER A 146 -2.84 -10.55 -27.23
N VAL A 147 -3.57 -11.35 -26.46
CA VAL A 147 -3.57 -11.25 -25.00
C VAL A 147 -2.34 -11.99 -24.47
N VAL A 148 -1.45 -11.28 -23.79
CA VAL A 148 -0.27 -11.87 -23.14
C VAL A 148 -0.69 -12.37 -21.77
N VAL A 149 -0.63 -13.69 -21.55
CA VAL A 149 -0.78 -14.32 -20.24
C VAL A 149 0.60 -14.42 -19.60
N THR A 150 0.76 -13.85 -18.41
CA THR A 150 2.00 -13.89 -17.65
C THR A 150 1.98 -15.06 -16.69
N LEU A 151 3.03 -15.89 -16.74
CA LEU A 151 3.26 -16.99 -15.82
C LEU A 151 4.43 -16.69 -14.89
N ARG A 152 4.41 -17.28 -13.70
CA ARG A 152 5.58 -17.28 -12.81
C ARG A 152 6.72 -18.10 -13.44
N PRO A 153 8.00 -17.77 -13.16
CA PRO A 153 9.12 -18.58 -13.60
C PRO A 153 8.96 -20.06 -13.20
N GLY A 154 9.17 -20.98 -14.16
CA GLY A 154 9.06 -22.43 -13.94
C GLY A 154 7.63 -22.99 -13.86
N ALA A 155 6.61 -22.19 -14.15
CA ALA A 155 5.22 -22.62 -14.11
C ALA A 155 4.86 -23.59 -15.26
N HIS A 156 4.76 -24.89 -14.93
CA HIS A 156 4.25 -25.92 -15.85
C HIS A 156 3.35 -26.89 -15.07
N SER A 157 2.08 -26.98 -15.46
CA SER A 157 1.10 -27.90 -14.85
C SER A 157 -0.12 -28.07 -15.75
N ALA A 158 -0.87 -29.16 -15.57
CA ALA A 158 -2.12 -29.40 -16.29
C ALA A 158 -3.15 -28.26 -16.08
N ASP A 159 -3.17 -27.64 -14.89
CA ASP A 159 -4.07 -26.53 -14.59
C ASP A 159 -3.69 -25.26 -15.37
N VAL A 160 -2.38 -24.99 -15.50
CA VAL A 160 -1.88 -23.89 -16.34
C VAL A 160 -2.24 -24.14 -17.81
N ASP A 161 -2.05 -25.36 -18.30
CA ASP A 161 -2.39 -25.72 -19.69
C ASP A 161 -3.90 -25.59 -19.94
N ALA A 162 -4.74 -26.01 -18.99
CA ALA A 162 -6.18 -25.85 -19.06
C ALA A 162 -6.60 -24.38 -19.07
N PHE A 163 -5.97 -23.54 -18.25
CA PHE A 163 -6.19 -22.09 -18.25
C PHE A 163 -5.80 -21.48 -19.60
N LEU A 164 -4.62 -21.81 -20.14
CA LEU A 164 -4.15 -21.30 -21.43
C LEU A 164 -5.07 -21.76 -22.58
N ALA A 165 -5.51 -23.01 -22.58
CA ALA A 165 -6.45 -23.53 -23.57
C ALA A 165 -7.81 -22.81 -23.50
N ARG A 166 -8.28 -22.48 -22.30
CA ARG A 166 -9.48 -21.67 -22.09
C ARG A 166 -9.29 -20.24 -22.59
N ALA A 167 -8.17 -19.62 -22.28
CA ALA A 167 -7.83 -18.27 -22.74
C ALA A 167 -7.72 -18.20 -24.27
N ALA A 168 -7.14 -19.21 -24.91
CA ALA A 168 -7.00 -19.29 -26.37
C ALA A 168 -8.34 -19.36 -27.12
N LYS A 169 -9.44 -19.78 -26.46
CA LYS A 169 -10.80 -19.72 -27.04
C LYS A 169 -11.32 -18.29 -27.17
N ALA A 170 -10.83 -17.36 -26.35
CA ALA A 170 -11.24 -15.97 -26.37
C ALA A 170 -10.57 -15.15 -27.49
N GLY A 171 -9.40 -15.59 -27.98
CA GLY A 171 -8.65 -14.92 -29.03
C GLY A 171 -7.18 -15.33 -29.03
N PRO A 172 -6.33 -14.67 -29.85
CA PRO A 172 -4.91 -14.96 -29.87
C PRO A 172 -4.28 -14.70 -28.49
N VAL A 173 -3.55 -15.70 -27.98
CA VAL A 173 -2.86 -15.64 -26.69
C VAL A 173 -1.37 -15.90 -26.90
N THR A 174 -0.54 -15.15 -26.19
CA THR A 174 0.90 -15.43 -26.04
C THR A 174 1.26 -15.53 -24.57
N VAL A 175 2.40 -16.14 -24.26
CA VAL A 175 2.86 -16.34 -22.88
C VAL A 175 4.08 -15.50 -22.62
N ALA A 176 4.10 -14.80 -21.49
CA ALA A 176 5.27 -14.13 -20.94
C ALA A 176 5.61 -14.72 -19.56
N THR A 177 6.85 -14.54 -19.12
CA THR A 177 7.28 -14.96 -17.78
C THR A 177 7.65 -13.74 -16.95
N ALA A 178 7.06 -13.61 -15.76
CA ALA A 178 7.45 -12.61 -14.77
C ALA A 178 7.08 -13.06 -13.34
N PRO A 179 7.78 -12.57 -12.31
CA PRO A 179 7.35 -12.75 -10.92
C PRO A 179 5.91 -12.28 -10.70
N ALA A 180 5.22 -12.86 -9.71
CA ALA A 180 3.90 -12.37 -9.32
C ALA A 180 4.02 -11.03 -8.60
N ALA A 181 3.14 -10.08 -8.95
CA ALA A 181 3.04 -8.83 -8.21
C ALA A 181 2.64 -9.12 -6.76
N GLN A 182 3.21 -8.35 -5.83
CA GLN A 182 2.81 -8.33 -4.43
C GLN A 182 2.31 -6.92 -4.10
N PRO A 183 1.26 -6.77 -3.27
CA PRO A 183 0.92 -5.48 -2.69
C PRO A 183 2.14 -4.87 -2.00
N PHE A 184 2.28 -3.55 -2.07
CA PHE A 184 3.17 -2.84 -1.16
C PHE A 184 2.51 -2.80 0.22
N SER A 185 3.31 -2.98 1.26
CA SER A 185 2.86 -2.93 2.66
C SER A 185 3.76 -2.00 3.47
N ALA A 186 3.60 -1.99 4.78
CA ALA A 186 4.43 -1.20 5.70
C ALA A 186 5.31 -2.09 6.60
N GLY A 187 6.19 -1.44 7.36
CA GLY A 187 6.94 -2.08 8.42
C GLY A 187 6.09 -2.18 9.70
N THR A 188 6.28 -3.22 10.50
CA THR A 188 5.73 -3.29 11.86
C THR A 188 6.53 -2.36 12.76
N VAL A 189 5.87 -1.34 13.33
CA VAL A 189 6.47 -0.39 14.26
C VAL A 189 5.75 -0.49 15.60
N GLY A 190 6.48 -0.55 16.71
CA GLY A 190 5.88 -0.57 18.04
C GLY A 190 5.00 0.67 18.28
N GLY A 191 3.82 0.49 18.84
CA GLY A 191 2.82 1.55 19.04
C GLY A 191 1.82 1.72 17.90
N ASP A 192 2.09 1.19 16.68
CA ASP A 192 1.13 1.25 15.57
C ASP A 192 -0.16 0.48 15.89
N PRO A 193 -1.33 0.92 15.38
CA PRO A 193 -2.54 0.15 15.47
C PRO A 193 -2.50 -1.07 14.53
N TYR A 194 -3.02 -2.20 15.04
CA TYR A 194 -3.42 -3.32 14.20
C TYR A 194 -4.84 -3.76 14.57
N TYR A 195 -5.52 -4.37 13.61
CA TYR A 195 -6.92 -4.76 13.78
C TYR A 195 -7.09 -6.27 13.65
N ILE A 196 -7.79 -6.84 14.64
CA ILE A 196 -8.02 -8.27 14.78
C ILE A 196 -9.44 -8.58 14.32
N ASN A 197 -9.58 -9.55 13.41
CA ASN A 197 -10.86 -10.02 12.87
C ASN A 197 -11.80 -8.87 12.40
N GLY A 198 -11.22 -7.72 12.03
CA GLY A 198 -11.93 -6.54 11.54
C GLY A 198 -12.69 -5.71 12.58
N ASN A 199 -12.62 -6.03 13.89
CA ASN A 199 -13.47 -5.36 14.90
C ASN A 199 -12.76 -4.96 16.20
N THR A 200 -11.55 -5.47 16.46
CA THR A 200 -10.80 -5.18 17.68
C THR A 200 -9.52 -4.46 17.30
N ARG A 201 -9.18 -3.36 18.01
CA ARG A 201 -7.93 -2.62 17.83
C ARG A 201 -7.01 -2.86 19.02
N CYS A 202 -5.78 -3.22 18.73
CA CYS A 202 -4.67 -3.20 19.69
C CYS A 202 -3.47 -2.50 19.07
N SER A 203 -2.41 -2.35 19.86
CA SER A 203 -1.16 -1.72 19.45
C SER A 203 -0.04 -2.73 19.34
N ILE A 204 0.84 -2.57 18.34
CA ILE A 204 2.02 -3.42 18.16
C ILE A 204 2.97 -3.20 19.34
N GLY A 205 3.51 -4.28 19.91
CA GLY A 205 4.49 -4.19 20.99
C GLY A 205 5.89 -4.01 20.43
N PHE A 206 6.51 -5.09 19.98
CA PHE A 206 7.85 -5.05 19.39
C PHE A 206 7.96 -6.00 18.22
N SER A 207 8.67 -5.55 17.18
CA SER A 207 9.06 -6.42 16.08
C SER A 207 10.01 -7.52 16.56
N VAL A 208 9.71 -8.76 16.16
CA VAL A 208 10.54 -9.95 16.36
C VAL A 208 10.77 -10.61 15.00
N GLN A 209 11.77 -11.47 14.87
CA GLN A 209 11.98 -12.18 13.62
C GLN A 209 10.70 -12.91 13.17
N GLY A 210 10.22 -12.58 11.97
CA GLY A 210 8.99 -13.16 11.40
C GLY A 210 7.67 -12.56 11.89
N GLY A 211 7.68 -11.50 12.70
CA GLY A 211 6.44 -10.84 13.13
C GLY A 211 6.59 -9.81 14.24
N PHE A 212 5.62 -9.76 15.15
CA PHE A 212 5.66 -8.88 16.32
C PHE A 212 4.96 -9.51 17.53
N VAL A 213 5.34 -9.06 18.73
CA VAL A 213 4.68 -9.42 19.99
C VAL A 213 3.66 -8.36 20.39
N SER A 214 2.58 -8.79 21.06
CA SER A 214 1.50 -7.94 21.57
C SER A 214 0.84 -8.62 22.79
N ALA A 215 -0.31 -8.12 23.24
CA ALA A 215 -1.04 -8.71 24.36
C ALA A 215 -1.87 -9.93 23.92
N GLY A 216 -2.10 -10.87 24.84
CA GLY A 216 -2.85 -12.10 24.60
C GLY A 216 -4.36 -11.86 24.54
N HIS A 217 -4.87 -10.95 25.37
CA HIS A 217 -6.30 -10.63 25.39
C HIS A 217 -6.82 -9.97 24.09
N CYS A 218 -5.92 -9.51 23.20
CA CYS A 218 -6.27 -8.91 21.91
C CYS A 218 -6.86 -9.93 20.91
N GLY A 219 -6.51 -11.21 21.03
CA GLY A 219 -6.94 -12.23 20.07
C GLY A 219 -6.39 -13.63 20.37
N GLY A 220 -7.09 -14.65 19.88
CA GLY A 220 -6.67 -16.06 19.96
C GLY A 220 -5.84 -16.52 18.77
N VAL A 221 -5.22 -17.69 18.89
CA VAL A 221 -4.49 -18.34 17.78
C VAL A 221 -5.39 -18.48 16.56
N GLY A 222 -4.86 -18.11 15.39
CA GLY A 222 -5.58 -18.13 14.12
C GLY A 222 -6.41 -16.88 13.81
N SER A 223 -6.58 -15.94 14.77
CA SER A 223 -7.19 -14.64 14.47
C SER A 223 -6.45 -13.92 13.34
N SER A 224 -7.19 -13.36 12.40
CA SER A 224 -6.62 -12.58 11.30
C SER A 224 -6.24 -11.18 11.74
N VAL A 225 -5.18 -10.66 11.14
CA VAL A 225 -4.64 -9.34 11.45
C VAL A 225 -4.49 -8.51 10.18
N VAL A 226 -5.03 -7.30 10.22
CA VAL A 226 -4.79 -6.25 9.21
C VAL A 226 -4.04 -5.09 9.85
N GLY A 227 -3.19 -4.44 9.06
CA GLY A 227 -2.43 -3.27 9.51
C GLY A 227 -3.28 -2.00 9.55
N TRP A 228 -2.65 -0.90 9.97
CA TRP A 228 -3.27 0.41 10.03
C TRP A 228 -3.80 0.92 8.67
N ASP A 229 -3.22 0.43 7.57
CA ASP A 229 -3.59 0.73 6.18
C ASP A 229 -4.74 -0.15 5.64
N GLY A 230 -5.25 -1.09 6.46
CA GLY A 230 -6.29 -2.04 6.08
C GLY A 230 -5.81 -3.23 5.25
N SER A 231 -4.51 -3.32 4.93
CA SER A 231 -3.95 -4.47 4.23
C SER A 231 -3.80 -5.68 5.14
N ALA A 232 -3.95 -6.88 4.58
CA ALA A 232 -3.71 -8.12 5.32
C ALA A 232 -2.26 -8.14 5.82
N MET A 233 -2.06 -8.30 7.12
CA MET A 233 -0.74 -8.24 7.74
C MET A 233 -0.27 -9.61 8.20
N GLY A 234 -1.14 -10.41 8.82
CA GLY A 234 -0.72 -11.67 9.42
C GLY A 234 -1.80 -12.39 10.19
N THR A 235 -1.37 -13.30 11.06
CA THR A 235 -2.25 -14.06 11.96
C THR A 235 -1.58 -14.29 13.31
N PHE A 236 -2.39 -14.45 14.36
CA PHE A 236 -1.91 -14.85 15.68
C PHE A 236 -1.35 -16.27 15.62
N ALA A 237 -0.04 -16.41 15.82
CA ALA A 237 0.65 -17.69 15.87
C ALA A 237 0.72 -18.27 17.29
N GLY A 238 0.66 -17.41 18.30
CA GLY A 238 0.58 -17.79 19.72
C GLY A 238 -0.19 -16.73 20.51
N SER A 239 -0.95 -17.15 21.52
CA SER A 239 -1.64 -16.26 22.45
C SER A 239 -1.91 -16.97 23.78
N SER A 240 -1.74 -16.27 24.90
CA SER A 240 -2.03 -16.76 26.25
C SER A 240 -2.69 -15.65 27.07
N PHE A 241 -3.94 -15.86 27.48
CA PHE A 241 -4.69 -15.02 28.42
C PHE A 241 -5.95 -15.75 28.93
N PRO A 242 -6.27 -15.75 30.24
CA PRO A 242 -5.49 -15.20 31.36
C PRO A 242 -4.30 -16.12 31.75
N GLY A 243 -3.74 -15.94 32.95
CA GLY A 243 -2.51 -16.59 33.43
C GLY A 243 -1.27 -15.75 33.06
N ASN A 244 -1.12 -15.49 31.76
CA ASN A 244 -0.21 -14.49 31.21
C ASN A 244 -1.04 -13.53 30.35
N ASP A 245 -0.41 -12.49 29.79
CA ASP A 245 -1.04 -11.65 28.78
C ASP A 245 -0.07 -11.28 27.65
N TYR A 246 0.19 -12.26 26.78
CA TYR A 246 1.05 -12.07 25.61
C TYR A 246 0.55 -12.81 24.38
N SER A 247 0.99 -12.34 23.22
CA SER A 247 0.80 -12.98 21.93
C SER A 247 2.00 -12.79 21.01
N PHE A 248 2.09 -13.67 20.02
CA PHE A 248 2.98 -13.54 18.87
C PHE A 248 2.14 -13.57 17.59
N ILE A 249 2.26 -12.51 16.79
CA ILE A 249 1.60 -12.38 15.50
C ILE A 249 2.67 -12.61 14.43
N ARG A 250 2.47 -13.62 13.59
CA ARG A 250 3.32 -13.88 12.43
C ARG A 250 2.85 -13.00 11.27
N ILE A 251 3.78 -12.25 10.68
CA ILE A 251 3.47 -11.35 9.55
C ILE A 251 3.81 -11.99 8.20
N GLY A 252 3.17 -11.48 7.15
CA GLY A 252 3.37 -11.87 5.77
C GLY A 252 2.84 -10.79 4.83
N ASN A 253 2.40 -11.18 3.63
CA ASN A 253 1.71 -10.28 2.68
C ASN A 253 2.48 -9.01 2.29
N GLY A 254 3.82 -9.03 2.36
CA GLY A 254 4.68 -7.89 2.01
C GLY A 254 5.08 -7.01 3.21
N TRP A 255 4.51 -7.24 4.40
CA TRP A 255 4.94 -6.55 5.62
C TRP A 255 6.34 -6.98 6.05
N TRP A 256 7.12 -6.05 6.59
CA TRP A 256 8.45 -6.32 7.12
C TRP A 256 8.57 -5.85 8.57
N THR A 257 9.63 -6.29 9.25
CA THR A 257 9.88 -5.92 10.65
C THR A 257 10.78 -4.71 10.76
N ALA A 258 10.47 -3.75 11.65
CA ALA A 258 11.34 -2.62 11.95
C ALA A 258 11.72 -2.57 13.44
N PRO A 259 12.98 -2.26 13.80
CA PRO A 259 13.44 -2.13 15.19
C PRO A 259 13.05 -0.77 15.79
N VAL A 260 11.79 -0.38 15.66
CA VAL A 260 11.32 0.98 15.94
C VAL A 260 10.09 0.93 16.83
N VAL A 261 10.01 1.86 17.79
CA VAL A 261 8.78 2.24 18.50
C VAL A 261 8.40 3.65 18.09
N LEU A 262 7.16 3.83 17.66
CA LEU A 262 6.61 5.07 17.16
C LEU A 262 6.54 6.12 18.27
N GLY A 263 7.16 7.27 18.04
CA GLY A 263 7.14 8.41 18.95
C GLY A 263 5.90 9.29 18.80
N TRP A 264 5.05 9.00 17.81
CA TRP A 264 3.80 9.72 17.49
C TRP A 264 3.97 11.24 17.30
N GLY A 265 5.18 11.68 16.98
CA GLY A 265 5.54 13.11 16.90
C GLY A 265 5.69 13.80 18.26
N THR A 266 5.38 13.13 19.38
CA THR A 266 5.72 13.61 20.73
C THR A 266 7.22 13.55 20.97
N VAL A 267 7.84 12.47 20.49
CA VAL A 267 9.29 12.29 20.40
C VAL A 267 9.65 11.77 19.01
N SER A 268 10.94 11.80 18.67
CA SER A 268 11.42 11.02 17.52
C SER A 268 11.20 9.54 17.76
N ASP A 269 10.96 8.78 16.70
CA ASP A 269 10.79 7.34 16.79
C ASP A 269 12.01 6.69 17.46
N ALA A 270 11.74 5.84 18.45
CA ALA A 270 12.76 5.24 19.29
C ALA A 270 13.28 3.94 18.66
N LEU A 271 14.60 3.83 18.51
CA LEU A 271 15.23 2.58 18.08
C LEU A 271 15.28 1.57 19.22
N VAL A 272 15.01 0.32 18.90
CA VAL A 272 15.13 -0.82 19.81
C VAL A 272 16.50 -1.46 19.62
N ARG A 273 17.29 -1.56 20.69
CA ARG A 273 18.64 -2.14 20.69
C ARG A 273 18.81 -3.34 21.61
N GLY A 274 17.83 -3.62 22.45
CA GLY A 274 17.88 -4.76 23.35
C GLY A 274 16.64 -4.85 24.25
N SER A 275 16.76 -5.66 25.29
CA SER A 275 15.67 -5.93 26.24
C SER A 275 16.19 -6.18 27.66
N TRP A 276 17.22 -5.46 28.11
CA TRP A 276 17.56 -5.53 29.54
C TRP A 276 16.40 -5.02 30.40
N VAL A 277 16.22 -5.65 31.56
CA VAL A 277 15.06 -5.39 32.44
C VAL A 277 15.35 -4.22 33.36
N ALA A 278 14.47 -3.22 33.34
CA ALA A 278 14.60 -2.06 34.20
C ALA A 278 14.19 -2.33 35.65
N PRO A 279 15.01 -1.94 36.64
CA PRO A 279 14.63 -2.05 38.04
C PRO A 279 13.52 -1.04 38.40
N ALA A 280 12.82 -1.29 39.50
CA ALA A 280 11.87 -0.33 40.07
C ALA A 280 12.53 1.03 40.34
N GLY A 281 11.78 2.11 40.10
CA GLY A 281 12.25 3.50 40.10
C GLY A 281 12.78 3.99 38.76
N THR A 282 13.00 3.11 37.78
CA THR A 282 13.48 3.50 36.45
C THR A 282 12.37 4.19 35.65
N SER A 283 12.72 5.22 34.87
CA SER A 283 11.78 5.83 33.92
C SER A 283 11.44 4.85 32.79
N VAL A 284 10.16 4.83 32.41
CA VAL A 284 9.66 3.99 31.32
C VAL A 284 8.61 4.75 30.54
N CYS A 285 8.61 4.57 29.23
CA CYS A 285 7.64 5.17 28.33
C CYS A 285 6.84 4.09 27.62
N ARG A 286 5.57 4.38 27.36
CA ARG A 286 4.64 3.56 26.60
C ARG A 286 4.33 4.24 25.27
N SER A 287 4.20 3.46 24.20
CA SER A 287 3.61 3.87 22.93
C SER A 287 2.40 3.02 22.58
N GLY A 288 1.30 3.63 22.18
CA GLY A 288 0.06 2.96 21.79
C GLY A 288 -0.83 3.81 20.90
N SER A 289 -1.74 3.16 20.19
CA SER A 289 -2.59 3.78 19.15
C SER A 289 -3.75 4.64 19.66
N THR A 290 -3.99 4.68 20.98
CA THR A 290 -5.06 5.50 21.57
C THR A 290 -4.50 6.77 22.16
N THR A 291 -3.55 6.64 23.08
CA THR A 291 -3.02 7.78 23.83
C THR A 291 -1.59 8.12 23.45
N HIS A 292 -1.03 7.44 22.44
CA HIS A 292 0.31 7.74 21.91
C HIS A 292 1.40 7.55 22.96
N TRP A 293 2.30 8.52 23.10
CA TRP A 293 3.52 8.43 23.89
C TRP A 293 3.35 9.04 25.29
N HIS A 294 3.44 8.22 26.33
CA HIS A 294 3.41 8.66 27.73
C HIS A 294 4.52 8.01 28.54
N CYS A 295 5.04 8.72 29.54
CA CYS A 295 6.10 8.22 30.40
C CYS A 295 5.74 8.32 31.88
N GLY A 296 6.46 7.56 32.68
CA GLY A 296 6.32 7.44 34.12
C GLY A 296 7.46 6.60 34.66
N VAL A 297 7.21 5.81 35.70
CA VAL A 297 8.21 4.96 36.35
C VAL A 297 7.72 3.53 36.53
N VAL A 298 8.67 2.60 36.53
CA VAL A 298 8.47 1.23 37.00
C VAL A 298 8.31 1.26 38.52
N GLU A 299 7.22 0.72 39.04
CA GLU A 299 6.93 0.73 40.48
C GLU A 299 7.18 -0.60 41.15
N GLY A 300 6.94 -1.71 40.44
CA GLY A 300 7.05 -3.06 40.98
C GLY A 300 7.18 -4.08 39.86
N LEU A 301 7.98 -5.11 40.10
CA LEU A 301 8.14 -6.25 39.20
C LEU A 301 7.42 -7.46 39.80
N ASN A 302 7.08 -8.44 38.95
CA ASN A 302 6.51 -9.71 39.37
C ASN A 302 5.20 -9.58 40.18
N GLU A 303 4.32 -8.68 39.76
CA GLU A 303 3.01 -8.47 40.36
C GLU A 303 1.98 -9.46 39.78
N THR A 304 0.97 -9.79 40.57
CA THR A 304 -0.20 -10.54 40.11
C THR A 304 -1.40 -9.60 40.06
N VAL A 305 -2.06 -9.52 38.91
CA VAL A 305 -3.26 -8.70 38.71
C VAL A 305 -4.46 -9.60 38.47
N ASN A 306 -5.58 -9.32 39.14
CA ASN A 306 -6.82 -10.09 38.97
C ASN A 306 -7.76 -9.34 38.02
N TYR A 307 -7.77 -9.72 36.74
CA TYR A 307 -8.77 -9.26 35.79
C TYR A 307 -10.09 -10.04 35.95
N SER A 308 -11.16 -9.55 35.34
CA SER A 308 -12.47 -10.23 35.36
C SER A 308 -12.42 -11.60 34.69
N GLN A 309 -11.52 -11.80 33.73
CA GLN A 309 -11.31 -13.06 33.03
C GLN A 309 -10.42 -14.05 33.81
N GLY A 310 -9.63 -13.57 34.78
CA GLY A 310 -8.71 -14.38 35.59
C GLY A 310 -7.46 -13.62 36.03
N ALA A 311 -6.66 -14.27 36.88
CA ALA A 311 -5.39 -13.73 37.32
C ALA A 311 -4.35 -13.75 36.19
N VAL A 312 -3.53 -12.72 36.12
CA VAL A 312 -2.33 -12.62 35.28
C VAL A 312 -1.14 -12.43 36.19
N TYR A 313 -0.12 -13.28 36.03
CA TYR A 313 1.05 -13.35 36.90
C TYR A 313 2.26 -12.66 36.27
N GLN A 314 3.25 -12.34 37.11
CA GLN A 314 4.57 -11.85 36.71
C GLN A 314 4.58 -10.55 35.89
N VAL A 315 3.54 -9.73 36.00
CA VAL A 315 3.47 -8.44 35.30
C VAL A 315 4.25 -7.35 36.03
N THR A 316 4.68 -6.33 35.30
CA THR A 316 5.37 -5.16 35.87
C THR A 316 4.38 -4.01 36.01
N ARG A 317 4.30 -3.42 37.21
CA ARG A 317 3.47 -2.25 37.50
C ARG A 317 4.21 -0.96 37.17
N THR A 318 3.48 -0.01 36.60
CA THR A 318 3.92 1.35 36.31
C THR A 318 2.82 2.36 36.63
N ASN A 319 3.18 3.63 36.81
CA ASN A 319 2.23 4.74 36.86
C ASN A 319 2.02 5.43 35.49
N VAL A 320 2.45 4.81 34.39
CA VAL A 320 2.19 5.33 33.05
C VAL A 320 0.70 5.14 32.76
N CYS A 321 0.01 6.17 32.29
CA CYS A 321 -1.40 6.05 31.91
C CYS A 321 -1.56 5.26 30.59
N ALA A 322 -2.69 4.56 30.44
CA ALA A 322 -3.10 3.88 29.21
C ALA A 322 -4.63 3.85 29.11
N GLU A 323 -5.16 3.72 27.89
CA GLU A 323 -6.59 3.64 27.62
C GLU A 323 -6.92 2.50 26.62
N PRO A 324 -8.21 2.12 26.48
CA PRO A 324 -8.60 1.05 25.55
C PRO A 324 -8.04 1.26 24.14
N GLY A 325 -7.34 0.24 23.62
CA GLY A 325 -6.62 0.28 22.34
C GLY A 325 -5.10 0.46 22.46
N ASP A 326 -4.58 0.93 23.61
CA ASP A 326 -3.14 0.91 23.90
C ASP A 326 -2.63 -0.49 24.29
N SER A 327 -3.56 -1.42 24.57
CA SER A 327 -3.31 -2.84 24.77
C SER A 327 -2.34 -3.40 23.74
N GLY A 328 -1.34 -4.14 24.22
CA GLY A 328 -0.27 -4.71 23.42
C GLY A 328 0.85 -3.75 23.03
N GLY A 329 0.66 -2.44 23.19
CA GLY A 329 1.64 -1.41 22.83
C GLY A 329 2.94 -1.49 23.62
N SER A 330 4.00 -0.92 23.06
CA SER A 330 5.36 -1.02 23.60
C SER A 330 5.50 -0.28 24.94
N PHE A 331 6.17 -0.89 25.92
CA PHE A 331 6.86 -0.21 27.02
C PHE A 331 8.37 -0.26 26.79
N ILE A 332 9.04 0.88 26.74
CA ILE A 332 10.47 1.04 26.42
C ILE A 332 11.17 1.98 27.42
N THR A 333 12.39 1.64 27.79
CA THR A 333 13.29 2.47 28.60
C THR A 333 14.56 2.73 27.79
N GLY A 334 14.85 3.99 27.48
CA GLY A 334 15.93 4.31 26.54
C GLY A 334 15.69 3.62 25.19
N ASP A 335 16.58 2.70 24.82
CA ASP A 335 16.50 1.87 23.62
C ASP A 335 16.15 0.40 23.90
N GLN A 336 15.51 0.12 25.04
CA GLN A 336 15.37 -1.24 25.58
C GLN A 336 13.93 -1.63 25.78
N ALA A 337 13.50 -2.66 25.06
CA ALA A 337 12.18 -3.23 25.16
C ALA A 337 11.93 -3.80 26.57
N GLN A 338 10.91 -3.29 27.26
CA GLN A 338 10.51 -3.74 28.59
C GLN A 338 9.35 -4.73 28.53
N GLY A 339 8.31 -4.43 27.75
CA GLY A 339 7.14 -5.29 27.65
C GLY A 339 5.98 -4.72 26.85
N VAL A 340 4.86 -5.44 26.86
CA VAL A 340 3.64 -5.08 26.12
C VAL A 340 2.52 -4.73 27.09
N THR A 341 1.79 -3.64 26.82
CA THR A 341 0.68 -3.18 27.67
C THR A 341 -0.35 -4.30 27.87
N SER A 342 -0.60 -4.70 29.11
CA SER A 342 -1.63 -5.70 29.45
C SER A 342 -2.94 -5.02 29.80
N GLY A 343 -2.94 -4.15 30.82
CA GLY A 343 -4.13 -3.44 31.25
C GLY A 343 -3.83 -2.52 32.42
N GLY A 344 -4.85 -1.83 32.90
CA GLY A 344 -4.69 -0.86 33.97
C GLY A 344 -6.02 -0.35 34.48
N TRP A 345 -5.95 0.61 35.41
CA TRP A 345 -7.10 1.38 35.87
C TRP A 345 -6.77 2.87 35.80
N GLY A 346 -7.81 3.72 35.83
CA GLY A 346 -7.64 5.16 35.64
C GLY A 346 -7.65 5.55 34.15
N ASN A 347 -7.02 6.68 33.82
CA ASN A 347 -6.91 7.20 32.44
C ASN A 347 -5.82 8.28 32.35
N CYS A 348 -5.56 8.80 31.15
CA CYS A 348 -4.51 9.80 30.95
C CYS A 348 -4.86 11.23 31.42
N SER A 349 -6.08 11.47 31.89
CA SER A 349 -6.51 12.76 32.46
C SER A 349 -6.46 12.80 33.99
N SER A 350 -6.76 11.69 34.67
CA SER A 350 -6.79 11.59 36.15
C SER A 350 -5.65 10.76 36.75
N GLY A 351 -4.79 10.21 35.90
CA GLY A 351 -3.77 9.23 36.30
C GLY A 351 -4.35 7.84 36.51
N GLY A 352 -3.49 6.91 36.90
CA GLY A 352 -3.80 5.49 37.03
C GLY A 352 -2.55 4.63 37.12
N GLU A 353 -2.76 3.32 37.22
CA GLU A 353 -1.67 2.34 37.14
C GLU A 353 -1.90 1.46 35.91
N THR A 354 -0.80 1.12 35.25
CA THR A 354 -0.78 0.22 34.09
C THR A 354 0.25 -0.87 34.31
N TRP A 355 -0.14 -2.08 33.96
CA TRP A 355 0.72 -3.25 33.96
C TRP A 355 1.10 -3.63 32.54
N PHE A 356 2.33 -4.11 32.39
CA PHE A 356 2.80 -4.73 31.15
C PHE A 356 3.32 -6.13 31.39
N GLN A 357 3.15 -7.00 30.40
CA GLN A 357 3.78 -8.31 30.37
C GLN A 357 5.24 -8.16 29.91
N PRO A 358 6.24 -8.66 30.66
CA PRO A 358 7.65 -8.53 30.29
C PRO A 358 7.98 -9.17 28.93
N VAL A 359 8.70 -8.44 28.06
CA VAL A 359 8.98 -8.91 26.70
C VAL A 359 9.81 -10.20 26.68
N ASN A 360 10.76 -10.34 27.60
CA ASN A 360 11.69 -11.47 27.63
C ASN A 360 10.99 -12.82 27.87
N GLU A 361 9.89 -12.83 28.62
CA GLU A 361 9.07 -14.03 28.80
C GLU A 361 8.42 -14.46 27.49
N ILE A 362 7.91 -13.51 26.72
CA ILE A 362 7.29 -13.75 25.41
C ILE A 362 8.34 -14.31 24.43
N LEU A 363 9.52 -13.70 24.43
CA LEU A 363 10.64 -14.14 23.60
C LEU A 363 11.06 -15.58 23.93
N GLN A 364 11.20 -15.90 25.22
CA GLN A 364 11.57 -17.24 25.67
C GLN A 364 10.49 -18.28 25.35
N THR A 365 9.22 -17.95 25.60
CA THR A 365 8.09 -18.87 25.41
C THR A 365 7.95 -19.30 23.96
N TYR A 366 8.11 -18.38 23.01
CA TYR A 366 7.93 -18.65 21.58
C TYR A 366 9.25 -18.85 20.81
N GLY A 367 10.40 -18.82 21.49
CA GLY A 367 11.71 -18.94 20.85
C GLY A 367 12.01 -17.80 19.87
N LEU A 368 11.57 -16.58 20.18
CA LEU A 368 11.67 -15.41 19.31
C LEU A 368 12.93 -14.61 19.59
N SER A 369 13.41 -13.91 18.56
CA SER A 369 14.47 -12.91 18.67
C SER A 369 13.93 -11.53 18.34
N LEU A 370 14.22 -10.55 19.20
CA LEU A 370 13.87 -9.15 18.97
C LEU A 370 14.58 -8.63 17.70
N VAL A 371 13.89 -7.82 16.90
CA VAL A 371 14.54 -7.08 15.81
C VAL A 371 15.16 -5.83 16.41
N THR A 372 16.48 -5.71 16.31
CA THR A 372 17.25 -4.62 16.90
C THR A 372 18.04 -3.85 15.85
N ALA A 373 18.32 -2.57 16.13
CA ALA A 373 19.06 -1.64 15.27
C ALA A 373 20.58 -1.66 15.48
#